data_AF-A0A958H0D6-F1
#
_entry.id   AF-A0A958H0D6-F1
#
_cell.length_a   1.000
_cell.length_b   1.000
_cell.length_c   1.000
_cell.angle_alpha   90.00
_cell.angle_beta   90.00
_cell.angle_gamma   90.00
#
_symmetry.space_group_name_H-M   'P 1'
#
loop_
_entity.id
_entity.type
_entity.pdbx_description
1 polymer ?
#
loop_
_entity_poly.entity_id
_entity_poly.type
_entity_poly.pdbx_seq_one_letter_code
_entity_poly.pdbx_strand_id
1 'polypeptide(L)'
;MKKNLWLLLAMLTAVIVVISACAPAPPAEEPAAEEAPAEEAAAEEPAAEEAPAEEAAAEEPAAEEPAAEEEAMASTGEGGYLDRALAGEFAGTTVTMMGPFTDEDEVKFNNAIADFEEKTGIDIQYTGTKEFEATISVRVDAGDAPDIVDFPQPGLAANFASTGDIVDVLSFMDVDTLRERYDDSWLDMAVVNGPNGPMMAGVWHRFNGKSLVWYPKDDFDAAGYEVPETWDDMLELTQMIADDGDTAWCVGIESGAATGWPATDWMEEVMLRTTSLENYDAWVAGDLPFSSPEVKNAAETIGNIWFNEEYVLGGRAGIVSTFFGDAPNGMFEDPPRCWLHKQGNFITSFFPAGAEAGVDYDFFYLPPIDEQYGKPFLVAGDLMAAFSDSDETKAVMEFFSTGEGVKGWLQAGGALSPHKDAQLDWYGDDVERGIAQLVQEATAFRFDGSDLMPGEVGAGSFWKGMTDWVSGSADLDTALQEIDASWPDSARTGPSPTLQDLGVVSAAGGADASDEAMAEAEATEEPAAEEEAAMPAGSEGGYLDRALAGEFAGTTVTMMGPFT
;
A
#
# COMPACT_ATOMS: atom_id res chain seq x y z
N MET A 1 43.32 -57.73 -2.28
CA MET A 1 41.90 -57.97 -1.95
C MET A 1 41.00 -56.74 -2.12
N LYS A 2 41.43 -55.51 -1.82
CA LYS A 2 40.57 -54.31 -2.01
C LYS A 2 40.35 -53.85 -3.48
N LYS A 3 41.26 -54.12 -4.42
CA LYS A 3 41.07 -53.76 -5.85
C LYS A 3 40.05 -54.62 -6.60
N ASN A 4 39.87 -55.88 -6.21
CA ASN A 4 38.90 -56.78 -6.86
C ASN A 4 37.47 -56.57 -6.34
N LEU A 5 37.31 -56.00 -5.14
CA LEU A 5 36.00 -55.67 -4.58
C LEU A 5 35.39 -54.43 -5.27
N TRP A 6 36.21 -53.43 -5.59
CA TRP A 6 35.78 -52.24 -6.33
C TRP A 6 35.44 -52.54 -7.80
N LEU A 7 36.16 -53.47 -8.44
CA LEU A 7 35.82 -53.92 -9.80
C LEU A 7 34.52 -54.73 -9.86
N LEU A 8 34.24 -55.54 -8.83
CA LEU A 8 32.99 -56.29 -8.71
C LEU A 8 31.81 -55.37 -8.40
N LEU A 9 32.01 -54.33 -7.57
CA LEU A 9 30.96 -53.34 -7.27
C LEU A 9 30.65 -52.47 -8.50
N ALA A 10 31.67 -52.01 -9.23
CA ALA A 10 31.49 -51.22 -10.46
C ALA A 10 30.81 -52.03 -11.59
N MET A 11 31.12 -53.33 -11.72
CA MET A 11 30.39 -54.21 -12.64
C MET A 11 28.95 -54.47 -12.20
N LEU A 12 28.68 -54.56 -10.89
CA LEU A 12 27.31 -54.76 -10.39
C LEU A 12 26.44 -53.53 -10.65
N THR A 13 26.97 -52.32 -10.48
CA THR A 13 26.24 -51.07 -10.78
C THR A 13 26.04 -50.87 -12.29
N ALA A 14 27.02 -51.22 -13.12
CA ALA A 14 26.88 -51.15 -14.58
C ALA A 14 25.88 -52.19 -15.14
N VAL A 15 25.77 -53.37 -14.52
CA VAL A 15 24.78 -54.39 -14.92
C VAL A 15 23.37 -54.01 -14.48
N ILE A 16 23.19 -53.31 -13.36
CA ILE A 16 21.87 -52.81 -12.92
C ILE A 16 21.37 -51.67 -13.83
N VAL A 17 22.25 -50.80 -14.33
CA VAL A 17 21.87 -49.71 -15.26
C VAL A 17 21.56 -50.23 -16.67
N VAL A 18 22.17 -51.34 -17.11
CA VAL A 18 21.91 -51.93 -18.45
C VAL A 18 20.68 -52.84 -18.48
N ILE A 19 20.25 -53.39 -17.34
CA ILE A 19 19.02 -54.23 -17.27
C ILE A 19 17.74 -53.39 -17.25
N SER A 20 17.80 -52.09 -16.94
CA SER A 20 16.62 -51.21 -16.99
C SER A 20 16.35 -50.58 -18.36
N ALA A 21 17.20 -50.83 -19.37
CA ALA A 21 17.10 -50.23 -20.71
C ALA A 21 16.66 -51.22 -21.83
N CYS A 22 16.35 -52.47 -21.48
CA CYS A 22 15.88 -53.49 -22.42
C CYS A 22 14.70 -54.29 -21.83
N ALA A 23 13.60 -53.60 -21.53
CA ALA A 23 12.29 -54.23 -21.38
C ALA A 23 11.41 -53.82 -22.58
N PRO A 24 10.74 -54.75 -23.28
CA PRO A 24 9.77 -54.38 -24.30
C PRO A 24 8.63 -53.60 -23.65
N ALA A 25 8.22 -52.50 -24.30
CA ALA A 25 7.07 -51.72 -23.88
C ALA A 25 5.85 -52.64 -23.69
N PRO A 26 5.06 -52.47 -22.61
CA PRO A 26 3.77 -53.13 -22.52
C PRO A 26 2.91 -52.68 -23.72
N PRO A 27 2.04 -53.55 -24.26
CA PRO A 27 1.13 -53.14 -25.32
C PRO A 27 0.32 -51.94 -24.81
N ALA A 28 0.17 -50.92 -25.67
CA ALA A 28 -0.77 -49.84 -25.41
C ALA A 28 -2.15 -50.48 -25.17
N GLU A 29 -2.69 -50.30 -23.97
CA GLU A 29 -4.12 -50.49 -23.76
C GLU A 29 -4.81 -49.39 -24.57
N GLU A 30 -5.60 -49.82 -25.57
CA GLU A 30 -6.60 -48.98 -26.20
C GLU A 30 -7.47 -48.36 -25.10
N PRO A 31 -7.85 -47.08 -25.19
CA PRO A 31 -8.84 -46.55 -24.27
C PRO A 31 -10.12 -47.36 -24.45
N ALA A 32 -10.54 -48.03 -23.38
CA ALA A 32 -11.85 -48.66 -23.33
C ALA A 32 -12.89 -47.57 -23.61
N ALA A 33 -13.67 -47.77 -24.67
CA ALA A 33 -14.86 -46.99 -24.93
C ALA A 33 -15.77 -47.10 -23.71
N GLU A 34 -16.01 -45.96 -23.06
CA GLU A 34 -17.08 -45.83 -22.08
C GLU A 34 -18.40 -46.01 -22.84
N GLU A 35 -19.12 -47.08 -22.52
CA GLU A 35 -20.44 -47.35 -23.06
C GLU A 35 -21.37 -46.19 -22.68
N ALA A 36 -22.01 -45.60 -23.69
CA ALA A 36 -23.06 -44.62 -23.52
C ALA A 36 -24.15 -45.15 -22.57
N PRO A 37 -24.67 -44.36 -21.62
CA PRO A 37 -25.85 -44.75 -20.88
C PRO A 37 -27.02 -44.88 -21.86
N ALA A 38 -27.70 -46.01 -21.77
CA ALA A 38 -28.91 -46.28 -22.50
C ALA A 38 -29.99 -45.23 -22.18
N GLU A 39 -30.64 -44.80 -23.25
CA GLU A 39 -31.87 -44.03 -23.34
C GLU A 39 -32.94 -44.57 -22.36
N GLU A 40 -33.20 -43.83 -21.28
CA GLU A 40 -34.39 -44.02 -20.44
C GLU A 40 -35.35 -42.85 -20.67
N ALA A 41 -36.63 -43.21 -20.76
CA ALA A 41 -37.69 -42.47 -21.41
C ALA A 41 -37.99 -41.09 -20.80
N ALA A 42 -38.44 -40.20 -21.68
CA ALA A 42 -39.06 -38.92 -21.36
C ALA A 42 -40.12 -39.05 -20.26
N ALA A 43 -39.96 -38.26 -19.21
CA ALA A 43 -40.99 -37.93 -18.25
C ALA A 43 -41.35 -36.44 -18.41
N GLU A 44 -42.65 -36.19 -18.46
CA GLU A 44 -43.34 -34.95 -18.79
C GLU A 44 -42.95 -33.74 -17.91
N GLU A 45 -42.99 -32.55 -18.53
CA GLU A 45 -43.05 -31.24 -17.86
C GLU A 45 -44.14 -31.20 -16.78
N PRO A 46 -43.87 -30.64 -15.58
CA PRO A 46 -44.92 -30.03 -14.81
C PRO A 46 -45.18 -28.62 -15.35
N ALA A 47 -46.44 -28.37 -15.65
CA ALA A 47 -46.98 -27.11 -16.16
C ALA A 47 -46.61 -25.90 -15.28
N ALA A 48 -46.38 -24.77 -15.95
CA ALA A 48 -46.29 -23.45 -15.36
C ALA A 48 -47.54 -23.14 -14.51
N GLU A 49 -47.31 -22.75 -13.26
CA GLU A 49 -48.31 -22.16 -12.39
C GLU A 49 -48.33 -20.64 -12.66
N GLU A 50 -49.50 -20.12 -13.04
CA GLU A 50 -49.74 -18.71 -13.36
C GLU A 50 -49.46 -17.82 -12.13
N ALA A 51 -48.58 -16.84 -12.29
CA ALA A 51 -48.44 -15.73 -11.36
C ALA A 51 -49.72 -14.85 -11.40
N PRO A 52 -50.25 -14.38 -10.26
CA PRO A 52 -51.41 -13.51 -10.25
C PRO A 52 -51.04 -12.11 -10.73
N ALA A 53 -51.92 -11.54 -11.55
CA ALA A 53 -51.84 -10.20 -12.11
C ALA A 53 -51.71 -9.14 -11.01
N GLU A 54 -50.68 -8.31 -11.12
CA GLU A 54 -50.48 -7.11 -10.32
C GLU A 54 -51.31 -5.95 -10.90
N GLU A 55 -52.05 -5.31 -10.01
CA GLU A 55 -53.04 -4.28 -10.29
C GLU A 55 -52.33 -2.95 -10.58
N ALA A 56 -52.70 -2.29 -11.67
CA ALA A 56 -52.14 -1.01 -12.08
C ALA A 56 -52.38 0.08 -11.01
N ALA A 57 -51.30 0.55 -10.38
CA ALA A 57 -51.29 1.78 -9.60
C ALA A 57 -50.93 2.97 -10.50
N ALA A 58 -51.65 4.07 -10.30
CA ALA A 58 -51.69 5.25 -11.16
C ALA A 58 -50.42 6.11 -11.09
N GLU A 59 -50.05 6.70 -12.23
CA GLU A 59 -49.07 7.78 -12.36
C GLU A 59 -49.50 9.03 -11.53
N GLU A 60 -48.63 9.48 -10.63
CA GLU A 60 -48.55 10.88 -10.21
C GLU A 60 -47.29 11.51 -10.85
N PRO A 61 -47.32 12.79 -11.24
CA PRO A 61 -46.27 13.39 -12.05
C PRO A 61 -45.03 13.68 -11.18
N ALA A 62 -43.87 13.28 -11.69
CA ALA A 62 -42.57 13.65 -11.14
C ALA A 62 -42.45 15.18 -11.08
N ALA A 63 -42.03 15.68 -9.91
CA ALA A 63 -41.55 17.06 -9.77
C ALA A 63 -40.17 17.16 -10.43
N GLU A 64 -39.95 18.20 -11.22
CA GLU A 64 -38.64 18.56 -11.78
C GLU A 64 -37.65 18.83 -10.64
N GLU A 65 -36.63 17.96 -10.51
CA GLU A 65 -35.38 18.32 -9.83
C GLU A 65 -34.55 19.21 -10.77
N PRO A 66 -33.84 20.23 -10.23
CA PRO A 66 -33.03 21.11 -11.06
C PRO A 66 -31.80 20.33 -11.56
N ALA A 67 -31.47 20.54 -12.83
CA ALA A 67 -30.25 20.02 -13.43
C ALA A 67 -29.03 20.41 -12.59
N ALA A 68 -28.24 19.40 -12.19
CA ALA A 68 -26.90 19.60 -11.66
C ALA A 68 -26.08 20.39 -12.71
N GLU A 69 -25.40 21.44 -12.27
CA GLU A 69 -24.46 22.17 -13.12
C GLU A 69 -23.33 21.22 -13.51
N GLU A 70 -23.18 21.01 -14.82
CA GLU A 70 -22.11 20.25 -15.45
C GLU A 70 -20.79 20.98 -15.16
N GLU A 71 -20.05 20.56 -14.13
CA GLU A 71 -18.70 21.07 -13.87
C GLU A 71 -17.81 20.65 -15.04
N ALA A 72 -17.28 21.63 -15.78
CA ALA A 72 -16.34 21.38 -16.86
C ALA A 72 -15.04 20.81 -16.28
N MET A 73 -14.56 19.69 -16.84
CA MET A 73 -13.22 19.16 -16.54
C MET A 73 -12.20 20.30 -16.70
N ALA A 74 -11.43 20.60 -15.64
CA ALA A 74 -10.52 21.73 -15.63
C ALA A 74 -9.43 21.57 -16.70
N SER A 75 -9.30 22.56 -17.59
CA SER A 75 -8.28 22.56 -18.65
C SER A 75 -6.87 22.65 -18.06
N THR A 76 -5.91 21.92 -18.61
CA THR A 76 -4.55 21.76 -18.08
C THR A 76 -3.60 22.92 -18.42
N GLY A 77 -4.11 24.00 -19.00
CA GLY A 77 -3.33 25.10 -19.56
C GLY A 77 -3.29 25.01 -21.09
N GLU A 78 -3.30 26.16 -21.78
CA GLU A 78 -3.51 26.22 -23.24
C GLU A 78 -2.60 25.24 -24.03
N GLY A 79 -3.16 24.11 -24.47
CA GLY A 79 -2.55 23.22 -25.46
C GLY A 79 -1.98 21.88 -24.96
N GLY A 80 -2.31 21.43 -23.74
CA GLY A 80 -1.98 20.09 -23.23
C GLY A 80 -2.66 18.95 -24.02
N TYR A 81 -2.21 17.71 -23.83
CA TYR A 81 -2.82 16.54 -24.48
C TYR A 81 -4.25 16.31 -24.00
N LEU A 82 -4.57 16.60 -22.73
CA LEU A 82 -5.93 16.52 -22.20
C LEU A 82 -6.88 17.52 -22.88
N ASP A 83 -6.45 18.77 -23.07
CA ASP A 83 -7.24 19.79 -23.77
C ASP A 83 -7.54 19.39 -25.23
N ARG A 84 -6.56 18.76 -25.90
CA ARG A 84 -6.74 18.21 -27.26
C ARG A 84 -7.73 17.05 -27.28
N ALA A 85 -7.68 16.17 -26.29
CA ALA A 85 -8.63 15.07 -26.13
C ALA A 85 -10.06 15.59 -25.92
N LEU A 86 -10.25 16.58 -25.03
CA LEU A 86 -11.53 17.24 -24.78
C LEU A 86 -12.07 18.02 -25.99
N ALA A 87 -11.18 18.44 -26.89
CA ALA A 87 -11.56 19.00 -28.19
C ALA A 87 -11.95 17.94 -29.24
N GLY A 88 -11.91 16.65 -28.86
CA GLY A 88 -12.26 15.51 -29.71
C GLY A 88 -11.17 15.09 -30.69
N GLU A 89 -9.91 15.53 -30.50
CA GLU A 89 -8.82 15.21 -31.42
C GLU A 89 -8.51 13.72 -31.51
N PHE A 90 -8.72 12.99 -30.40
CA PHE A 90 -8.42 11.55 -30.28
C PHE A 90 -9.68 10.68 -30.26
N ALA A 91 -10.84 11.20 -30.68
CA ALA A 91 -12.07 10.43 -30.67
C ALA A 91 -11.97 9.17 -31.55
N GLY A 92 -12.28 8.01 -30.96
CA GLY A 92 -12.22 6.69 -31.58
C GLY A 92 -10.87 5.99 -31.49
N THR A 93 -9.90 6.53 -30.74
CA THR A 93 -8.69 5.80 -30.36
C THR A 93 -8.95 4.90 -29.15
N THR A 94 -8.03 3.95 -28.92
CA THR A 94 -8.06 3.04 -27.77
C THR A 94 -6.76 3.18 -27.00
N VAL A 95 -6.83 3.26 -25.68
CA VAL A 95 -5.69 3.18 -24.77
C VAL A 95 -5.85 1.91 -23.96
N THR A 96 -4.94 0.96 -24.13
CA THR A 96 -4.96 -0.28 -23.34
C THR A 96 -4.31 -0.08 -21.98
N MET A 97 -4.96 -0.58 -20.93
CA MET A 97 -4.49 -0.43 -19.56
C MET A 97 -4.52 -1.75 -18.82
N MET A 98 -3.59 -1.95 -17.89
CA MET A 98 -3.52 -3.17 -17.07
C MET A 98 -3.16 -2.81 -15.63
N GLY A 99 -3.75 -3.51 -14.67
CA GLY A 99 -3.48 -3.31 -13.25
C GLY A 99 -4.08 -4.42 -12.37
N PRO A 100 -4.05 -4.22 -11.04
CA PRO A 100 -4.50 -5.21 -10.07
C PRO A 100 -6.01 -5.17 -9.79
N PHE A 101 -6.72 -4.11 -10.19
CA PHE A 101 -8.15 -3.97 -9.87
C PHE A 101 -8.93 -5.08 -10.53
N THR A 102 -9.73 -5.78 -9.74
CA THR A 102 -10.62 -6.83 -10.20
C THR A 102 -11.93 -6.70 -9.46
N ASP A 103 -12.97 -7.40 -9.91
CA ASP A 103 -14.26 -7.46 -9.23
C ASP A 103 -14.83 -6.04 -9.00
N GLU A 104 -15.15 -5.65 -7.76
CA GLU A 104 -15.78 -4.35 -7.47
C GLU A 104 -14.86 -3.15 -7.75
N ASP A 105 -13.54 -3.28 -7.52
CA ASP A 105 -12.60 -2.20 -7.80
C ASP A 105 -12.49 -1.91 -9.31
N GLU A 106 -12.58 -2.94 -10.16
CA GLU A 106 -12.62 -2.75 -11.62
C GLU A 106 -13.90 -2.02 -12.05
N VAL A 107 -15.04 -2.32 -11.41
CA VAL A 107 -16.30 -1.60 -11.65
C VAL A 107 -16.16 -0.13 -11.24
N LYS A 108 -15.59 0.15 -10.06
CA LYS A 108 -15.33 1.53 -9.60
C LYS A 108 -14.39 2.29 -10.54
N PHE A 109 -13.30 1.66 -11.00
CA PHE A 109 -12.39 2.25 -11.98
C PHE A 109 -13.11 2.63 -13.27
N ASN A 110 -13.83 1.68 -13.88
CA ASN A 110 -14.51 1.90 -15.14
C ASN A 110 -15.59 3.00 -15.01
N ASN A 111 -16.28 3.06 -13.87
CA ASN A 111 -17.22 4.15 -13.60
C ASN A 111 -16.52 5.51 -13.43
N ALA A 112 -15.33 5.54 -12.81
CA ALA A 112 -14.57 6.77 -12.58
C ALA A 112 -14.03 7.40 -13.88
N ILE A 113 -13.78 6.59 -14.92
CA ILE A 113 -13.27 7.08 -16.21
C ILE A 113 -14.37 7.31 -17.27
N ALA A 114 -15.60 6.84 -17.04
CA ALA A 114 -16.67 6.85 -18.04
C ALA A 114 -16.98 8.24 -18.61
N ASP A 115 -17.00 9.28 -17.76
CA ASP A 115 -17.25 10.66 -18.19
C ASP A 115 -16.09 11.22 -19.06
N PHE A 116 -14.86 10.81 -18.77
CA PHE A 116 -13.71 11.12 -19.62
C PHE A 116 -13.84 10.47 -21.00
N GLU A 117 -14.20 9.19 -21.05
CA GLU A 117 -14.40 8.48 -22.32
C GLU A 117 -15.54 9.09 -23.15
N GLU A 118 -16.65 9.46 -22.51
CA GLU A 118 -17.78 10.11 -23.18
C GLU A 118 -17.37 11.47 -23.78
N LYS A 119 -16.64 12.30 -23.03
CA LYS A 119 -16.25 13.65 -23.46
C LYS A 119 -15.16 13.65 -24.53
N THR A 120 -14.23 12.70 -24.49
CA THR A 120 -13.04 12.69 -25.36
C THR A 120 -13.20 11.75 -26.56
N GLY A 121 -14.04 10.72 -26.42
CA GLY A 121 -14.15 9.61 -27.37
C GLY A 121 -12.97 8.64 -27.35
N ILE A 122 -12.05 8.75 -26.39
CA ILE A 122 -11.01 7.74 -26.15
C ILE A 122 -11.65 6.54 -25.42
N ASP A 123 -11.32 5.33 -25.85
CA ASP A 123 -11.74 4.06 -25.22
C ASP A 123 -10.58 3.48 -24.39
N ILE A 124 -10.68 3.56 -23.07
CA ILE A 124 -9.71 3.01 -22.12
C ILE A 124 -10.08 1.55 -21.85
N GLN A 125 -9.31 0.62 -22.42
CA GLN A 125 -9.53 -0.81 -22.23
C GLN A 125 -8.68 -1.34 -21.06
N TYR A 126 -9.25 -1.32 -19.87
CA TYR A 126 -8.62 -1.87 -18.67
C TYR A 126 -8.70 -3.40 -18.64
N THR A 127 -7.63 -4.04 -18.16
CA THR A 127 -7.57 -5.48 -17.89
C THR A 127 -7.01 -5.71 -16.49
N GLY A 128 -7.90 -6.10 -15.58
CA GLY A 128 -7.58 -6.50 -14.22
C GLY A 128 -7.02 -7.91 -14.09
N THR A 129 -6.09 -8.15 -13.16
CA THR A 129 -5.65 -9.51 -12.82
C THR A 129 -5.15 -9.64 -11.38
N LYS A 130 -5.51 -10.76 -10.73
CA LYS A 130 -4.98 -11.15 -9.41
C LYS A 130 -3.54 -11.67 -9.45
N GLU A 131 -3.00 -11.85 -10.65
CA GLU A 131 -1.64 -12.33 -10.93
C GLU A 131 -0.79 -11.22 -11.58
N PHE A 132 -1.02 -9.97 -11.18
CA PHE A 132 -0.51 -8.77 -11.83
C PHE A 132 1.00 -8.79 -12.02
N GLU A 133 1.77 -8.96 -10.94
CA GLU A 133 3.23 -8.83 -10.91
C GLU A 133 3.90 -9.83 -11.85
N ALA A 134 3.39 -11.06 -11.90
CA ALA A 134 3.86 -12.10 -12.81
C ALA A 134 3.42 -11.83 -14.25
N THR A 135 2.19 -11.37 -14.46
CA THR A 135 1.61 -11.21 -15.80
C THR A 135 2.24 -10.03 -16.54
N ILE A 136 2.44 -8.88 -15.88
CA ILE A 136 3.01 -7.69 -16.53
C ILE A 136 4.43 -7.96 -17.05
N SER A 137 5.27 -8.59 -16.22
CA SER A 137 6.65 -8.96 -16.59
C SER A 137 6.67 -9.83 -17.86
N VAL A 138 5.80 -10.85 -17.92
CA VAL A 138 5.70 -11.74 -19.09
C VAL A 138 5.24 -11.02 -20.36
N ARG A 139 4.30 -10.08 -20.23
CA ARG A 139 3.77 -9.33 -21.39
C ARG A 139 4.81 -8.36 -21.95
N VAL A 140 5.51 -7.63 -21.09
CA VAL A 140 6.59 -6.72 -21.50
C VAL A 140 7.71 -7.51 -22.19
N ASP A 141 8.16 -8.62 -21.60
CA ASP A 141 9.18 -9.52 -22.19
C ASP A 141 8.77 -10.08 -23.57
N ALA A 142 7.46 -10.29 -23.78
CA ALA A 142 6.91 -10.76 -25.04
C ALA A 142 6.73 -9.64 -26.09
N GLY A 143 6.96 -8.37 -25.73
CA GLY A 143 6.71 -7.21 -26.58
C GLY A 143 5.22 -6.89 -26.76
N ASP A 144 4.40 -7.21 -25.76
CA ASP A 144 2.94 -7.00 -25.72
C ASP A 144 2.53 -6.17 -24.49
N ALA A 145 3.31 -5.12 -24.18
CA ALA A 145 2.98 -4.20 -23.09
C ALA A 145 1.68 -3.43 -23.38
N PRO A 146 0.81 -3.20 -22.39
CA PRO A 146 -0.30 -2.24 -22.52
C PRO A 146 0.23 -0.82 -22.69
N ASP A 147 -0.62 0.13 -23.06
CA ASP A 147 -0.22 1.54 -23.19
C ASP A 147 0.03 2.20 -21.83
N ILE A 148 -0.76 1.84 -20.81
CA ILE A 148 -0.62 2.29 -19.42
C ILE A 148 -0.62 1.07 -18.49
N VAL A 149 0.24 1.11 -17.48
CA VAL A 149 0.24 0.15 -16.38
C VAL A 149 0.00 0.89 -15.08
N ASP A 150 -0.92 0.36 -14.28
CA ASP A 150 -1.17 0.77 -12.91
C ASP A 150 -0.28 -0.06 -11.97
N PHE A 151 0.67 0.60 -11.31
CA PHE A 151 1.55 -0.01 -10.33
C PHE A 151 1.23 0.42 -8.90
N PRO A 152 0.76 -0.50 -8.05
CA PRO A 152 0.75 -0.29 -6.60
C PRO A 152 2.17 -0.23 -6.02
N GLN A 153 3.13 -0.88 -6.69
CA GLN A 153 4.51 -0.99 -6.25
C GLN A 153 5.46 -0.13 -7.10
N PRO A 154 5.83 1.09 -6.65
CA PRO A 154 6.83 1.92 -7.33
C PRO A 154 8.17 1.21 -7.52
N GLY A 155 8.56 0.33 -6.59
CA GLY A 155 9.78 -0.45 -6.71
C GLY A 155 9.72 -1.48 -7.85
N LEU A 156 8.53 -2.02 -8.18
CA LEU A 156 8.33 -2.83 -9.38
C LEU A 156 8.34 -1.96 -10.64
N ALA A 157 7.70 -0.79 -10.62
CA ALA A 157 7.74 0.16 -11.74
C ALA A 157 9.19 0.57 -12.08
N ALA A 158 10.03 0.76 -11.06
CA ALA A 158 11.45 1.09 -11.21
C ALA A 158 12.23 0.03 -12.00
N ASN A 159 11.87 -1.26 -11.89
CA ASN A 159 12.50 -2.32 -12.68
C ASN A 159 12.26 -2.10 -14.18
N PHE A 160 11.04 -1.77 -14.60
CA PHE A 160 10.68 -1.46 -15.99
C PHE A 160 11.24 -0.12 -16.48
N ALA A 161 11.31 0.88 -15.59
CA ALA A 161 11.98 2.14 -15.91
C ALA A 161 13.47 1.92 -16.23
N SER A 162 14.15 1.05 -15.47
CA SER A 162 15.59 0.79 -15.64
C SER A 162 15.93 0.14 -16.99
N THR A 163 15.00 -0.61 -17.57
CA THR A 163 15.12 -1.26 -18.89
C THR A 163 14.67 -0.34 -20.04
N GLY A 164 14.09 0.82 -19.73
CA GLY A 164 13.62 1.80 -20.72
C GLY A 164 12.25 1.46 -21.31
N ASP A 165 11.46 0.65 -20.62
CA ASP A 165 10.11 0.28 -21.05
C ASP A 165 9.06 1.35 -20.69
N ILE A 166 9.36 2.20 -19.70
CA ILE A 166 8.50 3.32 -19.28
C ILE A 166 8.89 4.61 -19.99
N VAL A 167 7.89 5.37 -20.43
CA VAL A 167 8.02 6.73 -20.96
C VAL A 167 8.14 7.72 -19.80
N ASP A 168 9.18 8.56 -19.84
CA ASP A 168 9.38 9.63 -18.86
C ASP A 168 8.24 10.66 -18.93
N VAL A 169 7.52 10.84 -17.83
CA VAL A 169 6.42 11.81 -17.72
C VAL A 169 6.89 13.22 -18.05
N LEU A 170 8.14 13.56 -17.69
CA LEU A 170 8.71 14.88 -17.96
C LEU A 170 8.99 15.15 -19.44
N SER A 171 8.82 14.15 -20.31
CA SER A 171 8.88 14.34 -21.76
C SER A 171 7.61 14.96 -22.34
N PHE A 172 6.49 14.95 -21.61
CA PHE A 172 5.20 15.46 -22.07
C PHE A 172 4.42 16.31 -21.05
N MET A 173 4.74 16.23 -19.75
CA MET A 173 4.17 17.08 -18.70
C MET A 173 5.30 17.77 -17.94
N ASP A 174 5.30 19.10 -17.88
CA ASP A 174 6.35 19.80 -17.15
C ASP A 174 6.19 19.67 -15.63
N VAL A 175 7.31 19.77 -14.92
CA VAL A 175 7.35 19.60 -13.46
C VAL A 175 6.58 20.69 -12.70
N ASP A 176 6.42 21.88 -13.29
CA ASP A 176 5.68 22.97 -12.65
C ASP A 176 4.18 22.66 -12.65
N THR A 177 3.65 22.13 -13.76
CA THR A 177 2.28 21.61 -13.89
C THR A 177 2.02 20.49 -12.89
N LEU A 178 2.98 19.58 -12.73
CA LEU A 178 2.90 18.51 -11.72
C LEU A 178 2.90 19.07 -10.29
N ARG A 179 3.68 20.12 -9.99
CA ARG A 179 3.70 20.77 -8.68
C ARG A 179 2.44 21.55 -8.34
N GLU A 180 1.69 22.00 -9.36
CA GLU A 180 0.36 22.55 -9.18
C GLU A 180 -0.64 21.48 -8.71
N ARG A 181 -0.41 20.21 -9.08
CA ARG A 181 -1.29 19.06 -8.79
C ARG A 181 -0.88 18.29 -7.55
N TYR A 182 0.42 18.17 -7.27
CA TYR A 182 0.95 17.32 -6.21
C TYR A 182 1.87 18.08 -5.25
N ASP A 183 1.97 17.58 -4.02
CA ASP A 183 3.09 17.93 -3.14
C ASP A 183 4.39 17.26 -3.61
N ASP A 184 5.53 17.91 -3.34
CA ASP A 184 6.85 17.44 -3.77
C ASP A 184 7.14 16.00 -3.28
N SER A 185 6.59 15.58 -2.12
CA SER A 185 6.77 14.21 -1.60
C SER A 185 6.17 13.14 -2.51
N TRP A 186 5.01 13.39 -3.11
CA TRP A 186 4.41 12.48 -4.08
C TRP A 186 5.26 12.40 -5.35
N LEU A 187 5.72 13.55 -5.82
CA LEU A 187 6.57 13.63 -7.01
C LEU A 187 7.91 12.91 -6.79
N ASP A 188 8.55 13.10 -5.63
CA ASP A 188 9.81 12.44 -5.28
C ASP A 188 9.65 10.91 -5.31
N MET A 189 8.54 10.36 -4.81
CA MET A 189 8.27 8.91 -4.83
C MET A 189 8.02 8.35 -6.25
N ALA A 190 7.70 9.21 -7.23
CA ALA A 190 7.57 8.81 -8.63
C ALA A 190 8.89 8.90 -9.42
N VAL A 191 9.97 9.42 -8.83
CA VAL A 191 11.28 9.51 -9.49
C VAL A 191 12.06 8.21 -9.30
N VAL A 192 12.53 7.64 -10.41
CA VAL A 192 13.27 6.38 -10.44
C VAL A 192 14.48 6.48 -11.37
N ASN A 193 15.36 5.49 -11.32
CA ASN A 193 16.49 5.41 -12.24
C ASN A 193 16.06 4.80 -13.59
N GLY A 194 16.21 5.56 -14.66
CA GLY A 194 16.05 5.08 -16.04
C GLY A 194 17.39 4.82 -16.75
N PRO A 195 17.37 4.35 -18.00
CA PRO A 195 18.57 4.03 -18.77
C PRO A 195 19.47 5.25 -19.05
N ASN A 196 18.92 6.47 -18.98
CA ASN A 196 19.60 7.72 -19.29
C ASN A 196 19.80 8.63 -18.07
N GLY A 197 19.58 8.11 -16.86
CA GLY A 197 19.57 8.87 -15.61
C GLY A 197 18.20 8.85 -14.93
N PRO A 198 18.02 9.67 -13.87
CA PRO A 198 16.73 9.81 -13.20
C PRO A 198 15.62 10.22 -14.18
N MET A 199 14.42 9.69 -13.96
CA MET A 199 13.22 10.00 -14.73
C MET A 199 11.97 9.93 -13.84
N MET A 200 10.87 10.54 -14.27
CA MET A 200 9.59 10.38 -13.59
C MET A 200 8.83 9.22 -14.22
N ALA A 201 8.65 8.15 -13.44
CA ALA A 201 8.09 6.88 -13.94
C ALA A 201 6.58 6.93 -14.19
N GLY A 202 5.87 7.83 -13.52
CA GLY A 202 4.42 7.87 -13.60
C GLY A 202 3.80 9.04 -12.85
N VAL A 203 2.47 9.05 -12.81
CA VAL A 203 1.65 9.99 -12.03
C VAL A 203 0.77 9.23 -11.06
N TRP A 204 0.56 9.77 -9.86
CA TRP A 204 -0.25 9.13 -8.83
C TRP A 204 -1.73 9.38 -9.09
N HIS A 205 -2.52 8.34 -9.33
CA HIS A 205 -3.95 8.49 -9.59
C HIS A 205 -4.74 8.62 -8.28
N ARG A 206 -4.51 7.69 -7.36
CA ARG A 206 -5.13 7.63 -6.03
C ARG A 206 -4.15 7.08 -5.00
N PHE A 207 -4.50 7.20 -3.74
CA PHE A 207 -3.78 6.52 -2.66
C PHE A 207 -4.75 5.98 -1.60
N ASN A 208 -4.24 5.17 -0.67
CA ASN A 208 -4.98 4.59 0.43
C ASN A 208 -4.27 4.86 1.76
N GLY A 209 -5.04 5.15 2.80
CA GLY A 209 -4.56 5.18 4.18
C GLY A 209 -4.60 3.77 4.77
N LYS A 210 -3.48 3.28 5.32
CA LYS A 210 -3.33 1.90 5.82
C LYS A 210 -3.34 1.76 7.35
N SER A 211 -3.13 2.84 8.09
CA SER A 211 -3.07 2.84 9.56
C SER A 211 -4.44 2.80 10.24
N LEU A 212 -5.29 1.86 9.83
CA LEU A 212 -6.70 1.76 10.20
C LEU A 212 -7.01 0.38 10.79
N VAL A 213 -7.87 0.35 11.80
CA VAL A 213 -8.50 -0.87 12.32
C VAL A 213 -10.01 -0.71 12.19
N TRP A 214 -10.63 -1.60 11.43
CA TRP A 214 -12.07 -1.66 11.16
C TRP A 214 -12.77 -2.52 12.21
N TYR A 215 -14.01 -2.17 12.56
CA TYR A 215 -14.83 -2.90 13.53
C TYR A 215 -16.33 -2.83 13.18
N PRO A 216 -17.13 -3.86 13.54
CA PRO A 216 -18.58 -3.87 13.30
C PRO A 216 -19.29 -2.99 14.33
N LYS A 217 -19.66 -1.78 13.95
CA LYS A 217 -19.90 -0.69 14.90
C LYS A 217 -21.10 -0.93 15.81
N ASP A 218 -22.23 -1.34 15.25
CA ASP A 218 -23.47 -1.57 15.99
C ASP A 218 -23.33 -2.73 16.99
N ASP A 219 -22.73 -3.84 16.57
CA ASP A 219 -22.42 -4.98 17.44
C ASP A 219 -21.38 -4.61 18.50
N PHE A 220 -20.36 -3.82 18.15
CA PHE A 220 -19.29 -3.41 19.06
C PHE A 220 -19.83 -2.50 20.17
N ASP A 221 -20.69 -1.54 19.80
CA ASP A 221 -21.41 -0.68 20.74
C ASP A 221 -22.38 -1.51 21.61
N ALA A 222 -23.03 -2.54 21.05
CA ALA A 222 -23.96 -3.41 21.78
C ALA A 222 -23.26 -4.35 22.77
N ALA A 223 -22.06 -4.83 22.43
CA ALA A 223 -21.18 -5.59 23.33
C ALA A 223 -20.59 -4.71 24.45
N GLY A 224 -20.59 -3.39 24.27
CA GLY A 224 -20.07 -2.43 25.23
C GLY A 224 -18.56 -2.27 25.17
N TYR A 225 -17.96 -2.60 24.03
CA TYR A 225 -16.55 -2.33 23.77
C TYR A 225 -16.33 -0.84 23.48
N GLU A 226 -15.13 -0.35 23.80
CA GLU A 226 -14.74 1.04 23.56
C GLU A 226 -13.54 1.08 22.60
N VAL A 227 -13.49 2.10 21.74
CA VAL A 227 -12.39 2.31 20.80
C VAL A 227 -11.09 2.60 21.57
N PRO A 228 -10.00 1.83 21.36
CA PRO A 228 -8.76 2.01 22.10
C PRO A 228 -7.97 3.23 21.61
N GLU A 229 -7.37 3.98 22.53
CA GLU A 229 -6.54 5.16 22.19
C GLU A 229 -5.03 4.83 22.16
N THR A 230 -4.62 3.76 22.84
CA THR A 230 -3.22 3.30 22.92
C THR A 230 -3.07 1.84 22.52
N TRP A 231 -1.84 1.42 22.21
CA TRP A 231 -1.57 0.02 21.90
C TRP A 231 -1.89 -0.90 23.09
N ASP A 232 -1.60 -0.47 24.31
CA ASP A 232 -1.94 -1.22 25.52
C ASP A 232 -3.45 -1.38 25.67
N ASP A 233 -4.25 -0.32 25.46
CA ASP A 233 -5.72 -0.41 25.48
C ASP A 233 -6.24 -1.37 24.40
N MET A 234 -5.62 -1.36 23.22
CA MET A 234 -5.98 -2.27 22.13
C MET A 234 -5.67 -3.73 22.48
N LEU A 235 -4.56 -4.01 23.17
CA LEU A 235 -4.24 -5.34 23.68
C LEU A 235 -5.18 -5.76 24.83
N GLU A 236 -5.59 -4.84 25.69
CA GLU A 236 -6.59 -5.08 26.73
C GLU A 236 -7.95 -5.41 26.11
N LEU A 237 -8.38 -4.66 25.09
CA LEU A 237 -9.59 -4.96 24.31
C LEU A 237 -9.48 -6.33 23.62
N THR A 238 -8.34 -6.63 23.01
CA THR A 238 -8.07 -7.94 22.38
C THR A 238 -8.27 -9.09 23.38
N GLN A 239 -7.72 -8.97 24.59
CA GLN A 239 -7.89 -9.97 25.64
C GLN A 239 -9.33 -10.02 26.17
N MET A 240 -10.01 -8.87 26.30
CA MET A 240 -11.40 -8.80 26.74
C MET A 240 -12.32 -9.58 25.81
N ILE A 241 -12.20 -9.38 24.50
CA ILE A 241 -12.97 -10.11 23.48
C ILE A 241 -12.71 -11.63 23.58
N ALA A 242 -11.44 -12.03 23.77
CA ALA A 242 -11.07 -13.43 23.97
C ALA A 242 -11.68 -14.03 25.26
N ASP A 243 -11.67 -13.27 26.36
CA ASP A 243 -12.26 -13.67 27.64
C ASP A 243 -13.79 -13.81 27.57
N ASP A 244 -14.45 -13.03 26.71
CA ASP A 244 -15.88 -13.11 26.40
C ASP A 244 -16.23 -14.35 25.53
N GLY A 245 -15.22 -14.98 24.93
CA GLY A 245 -15.33 -16.24 24.20
C GLY A 245 -15.32 -16.11 22.67
N ASP A 246 -15.07 -14.91 22.15
CA ASP A 246 -14.94 -14.62 20.72
C ASP A 246 -13.48 -14.44 20.31
N THR A 247 -13.20 -14.33 19.02
CA THR A 247 -11.85 -13.99 18.54
C THR A 247 -11.75 -12.50 18.26
N ALA A 248 -10.70 -11.83 18.72
CA ALA A 248 -10.57 -10.39 18.50
C ALA A 248 -10.33 -10.03 17.02
N TRP A 249 -9.44 -10.75 16.34
CA TRP A 249 -8.89 -10.30 15.06
C TRP A 249 -9.35 -11.15 13.86
N CYS A 250 -9.83 -10.45 12.84
CA CYS A 250 -10.05 -10.94 11.49
C CYS A 250 -8.77 -10.75 10.67
N VAL A 251 -8.04 -11.82 10.38
CA VAL A 251 -6.76 -11.74 9.65
C VAL A 251 -6.73 -12.78 8.54
N GLY A 252 -6.44 -12.33 7.32
CA GLY A 252 -6.18 -13.18 6.15
C GLY A 252 -5.07 -12.55 5.32
N ILE A 253 -4.09 -13.37 4.91
CA ILE A 253 -2.94 -12.93 4.10
C ILE A 253 -2.92 -13.55 2.70
N GLU A 254 -3.86 -14.46 2.41
CA GLU A 254 -3.96 -15.11 1.11
C GLU A 254 -4.41 -14.09 0.06
N SER A 255 -3.74 -14.10 -1.10
CA SER A 255 -3.99 -13.15 -2.19
C SER A 255 -3.45 -13.68 -3.53
N GLY A 256 -3.60 -14.97 -3.81
CA GLY A 256 -3.04 -15.59 -5.02
C GLY A 256 -1.52 -15.46 -5.08
N ALA A 257 -0.96 -15.05 -6.22
CA ALA A 257 0.47 -14.77 -6.35
C ALA A 257 1.01 -13.70 -5.38
N ALA A 258 0.15 -12.79 -4.92
CA ALA A 258 0.54 -11.73 -3.98
C ALA A 258 0.41 -12.15 -2.49
N THR A 259 0.12 -13.43 -2.21
CA THR A 259 -0.01 -13.93 -0.83
C THR A 259 1.17 -13.52 0.04
N GLY A 260 0.88 -12.81 1.14
CA GLY A 260 1.87 -12.29 2.08
C GLY A 260 1.96 -10.76 2.14
N TRP A 261 1.48 -10.02 1.13
CA TRP A 261 1.45 -8.56 1.20
C TRP A 261 0.68 -8.01 2.42
N PRO A 262 -0.45 -8.59 2.88
CA PRO A 262 -1.12 -8.05 4.07
C PRO A 262 -0.28 -8.25 5.34
N ALA A 263 0.67 -9.19 5.33
CA ALA A 263 1.57 -9.40 6.47
C ALA A 263 2.73 -8.40 6.49
N THR A 264 3.20 -7.94 5.32
CA THR A 264 4.20 -6.85 5.25
C THR A 264 3.58 -5.56 5.78
N ASP A 265 2.33 -5.31 5.40
CA ASP A 265 1.46 -4.24 5.89
C ASP A 265 1.46 -4.10 7.42
N TRP A 266 1.51 -5.22 8.15
CA TRP A 266 1.62 -5.22 9.62
C TRP A 266 3.04 -4.93 10.09
N MET A 267 4.06 -5.45 9.40
CA MET A 267 5.47 -5.17 9.69
C MET A 267 5.77 -3.68 9.57
N GLU A 268 5.31 -3.02 8.51
CA GLU A 268 5.55 -1.60 8.29
C GLU A 268 4.91 -0.73 9.37
N GLU A 269 3.67 -1.02 9.75
CA GLU A 269 2.96 -0.28 10.80
C GLU A 269 3.65 -0.37 12.16
N VAL A 270 4.16 -1.57 12.51
CA VAL A 270 4.87 -1.79 13.76
C VAL A 270 6.26 -1.16 13.69
N MET A 271 6.96 -1.24 12.55
CA MET A 271 8.24 -0.55 12.36
C MET A 271 8.07 0.96 12.58
N LEU A 272 7.08 1.59 11.95
CA LEU A 272 6.79 3.02 12.14
C LEU A 272 6.48 3.41 13.59
N ARG A 273 6.06 2.46 14.43
CA ARG A 273 5.68 2.68 15.83
C ARG A 273 6.70 2.16 16.86
N THR A 274 7.79 1.55 16.41
CA THR A 274 8.81 0.95 17.31
C THR A 274 10.24 1.32 16.96
N THR A 275 10.47 2.03 15.85
CA THR A 275 11.78 2.54 15.45
C THR A 275 11.66 3.91 14.80
N SER A 276 12.80 4.59 14.57
CA SER A 276 12.78 5.92 13.96
C SER A 276 12.46 5.88 12.46
N LEU A 277 12.00 7.01 11.90
CA LEU A 277 11.75 7.11 10.47
C LEU A 277 13.01 6.86 9.64
N GLU A 278 14.19 7.25 10.13
CA GLU A 278 15.46 6.97 9.45
C GLU A 278 15.76 5.46 9.39
N ASN A 279 15.38 4.70 10.42
CA ASN A 279 15.53 3.25 10.40
C ASN A 279 14.50 2.59 9.46
N TYR A 280 13.28 3.11 9.40
CA TYR A 280 12.29 2.67 8.42
C TYR A 280 12.81 2.92 6.99
N ASP A 281 13.25 4.14 6.70
CA ASP A 281 13.77 4.54 5.39
C ASP A 281 15.02 3.72 5.02
N ALA A 282 15.93 3.47 5.98
CA ALA A 282 17.10 2.62 5.78
C ALA A 282 16.72 1.15 5.54
N TRP A 283 15.66 0.63 6.16
CA TRP A 283 15.16 -0.72 5.93
C TRP A 283 14.56 -0.87 4.53
N VAL A 284 13.74 0.10 4.11
CA VAL A 284 13.18 0.15 2.76
C VAL A 284 14.28 0.27 1.70
N ALA A 285 15.34 1.03 1.97
CA ALA A 285 16.50 1.14 1.07
C ALA A 285 17.42 -0.10 1.08
N GLY A 286 17.25 -1.02 2.03
CA GLY A 286 18.11 -2.20 2.19
C GLY A 286 19.44 -1.95 2.92
N ASP A 287 19.60 -0.78 3.52
CA ASP A 287 20.75 -0.40 4.36
C ASP A 287 20.62 -0.94 5.80
N LEU A 288 19.38 -1.09 6.30
CA LEU A 288 19.07 -1.81 7.52
C LEU A 288 18.55 -3.21 7.15
N PRO A 289 19.23 -4.30 7.54
CA PRO A 289 18.82 -5.66 7.15
C PRO A 289 17.51 -6.07 7.83
N PHE A 290 16.76 -6.95 7.19
CA PHE A 290 15.59 -7.63 7.75
C PHE A 290 15.96 -8.44 9.00
N SER A 291 17.17 -8.99 9.06
CA SER A 291 17.66 -9.70 10.24
C SER A 291 18.09 -8.78 11.39
N SER A 292 17.88 -7.45 11.29
CA SER A 292 18.17 -6.49 12.35
C SER A 292 17.27 -6.69 13.59
N PRO A 293 17.73 -6.25 14.79
CA PRO A 293 16.91 -6.26 16.00
C PRO A 293 15.60 -5.49 15.86
N GLU A 294 15.58 -4.38 15.12
CA GLU A 294 14.42 -3.53 14.89
C GLU A 294 13.32 -4.30 14.15
N VAL A 295 13.66 -4.92 13.01
CA VAL A 295 12.70 -5.69 12.21
C VAL A 295 12.25 -6.96 12.94
N LYS A 296 13.14 -7.62 13.69
CA LYS A 296 12.76 -8.74 14.56
C LYS A 296 11.77 -8.34 15.63
N ASN A 297 11.98 -7.20 16.28
CA ASN A 297 11.05 -6.68 17.29
C ASN A 297 9.67 -6.43 16.68
N ALA A 298 9.61 -5.92 15.44
CA ALA A 298 8.35 -5.73 14.75
C ALA A 298 7.61 -7.05 14.49
N ALA A 299 8.31 -8.05 13.97
CA ALA A 299 7.74 -9.39 13.75
C ALA A 299 7.31 -10.06 15.07
N GLU A 300 8.11 -9.98 16.13
CA GLU A 300 7.74 -10.53 17.44
C GLU A 300 6.50 -9.85 18.03
N THR A 301 6.36 -8.53 17.83
CA THR A 301 5.17 -7.76 18.25
C THR A 301 3.91 -8.25 17.54
N ILE A 302 3.97 -8.48 16.23
CA ILE A 302 2.86 -9.08 15.45
C ILE A 302 2.57 -10.50 15.95
N GLY A 303 3.62 -11.30 16.17
CA GLY A 303 3.52 -12.67 16.64
C GLY A 303 2.81 -12.81 17.98
N ASN A 304 2.93 -11.82 18.87
CA ASN A 304 2.22 -11.79 20.16
C ASN A 304 0.69 -11.73 19.99
N ILE A 305 0.21 -11.14 18.90
CA ILE A 305 -1.21 -11.12 18.55
C ILE A 305 -1.54 -12.37 17.71
N TRP A 306 -0.85 -12.56 16.59
CA TRP A 306 -1.22 -13.53 15.57
C TRP A 306 -1.07 -14.98 15.98
N PHE A 307 -0.16 -15.28 16.90
CA PHE A 307 0.13 -16.65 17.33
C PHE A 307 -0.45 -17.00 18.69
N ASN A 308 -1.23 -16.09 19.29
CA ASN A 308 -2.10 -16.43 20.39
C ASN A 308 -3.28 -17.28 19.86
N GLU A 309 -3.55 -18.42 20.49
CA GLU A 309 -4.56 -19.39 20.04
C GLU A 309 -6.00 -18.85 20.15
N GLU A 310 -6.23 -17.81 20.96
CA GLU A 310 -7.56 -17.26 21.24
C GLU A 310 -7.84 -15.95 20.47
N TYR A 311 -6.82 -15.28 19.93
CA TYR A 311 -6.97 -13.92 19.42
C TYR A 311 -7.41 -13.84 17.97
N VAL A 312 -7.04 -14.79 17.12
CA VAL A 312 -7.28 -14.71 15.67
C VAL A 312 -8.23 -15.80 15.21
N LEU A 313 -9.23 -15.41 14.41
CA LEU A 313 -10.17 -16.35 13.83
C LEU A 313 -9.44 -17.43 13.00
N GLY A 314 -9.57 -18.69 13.41
CA GLY A 314 -8.92 -19.83 12.75
C GLY A 314 -7.41 -19.97 13.03
N GLY A 315 -6.83 -19.08 13.86
CA GLY A 315 -5.42 -19.07 14.20
C GLY A 315 -4.50 -19.01 12.97
N ARG A 316 -3.27 -19.52 13.10
CA ARG A 316 -2.25 -19.48 12.04
C ARG A 316 -2.71 -20.10 10.71
N ALA A 317 -3.47 -21.19 10.78
CA ALA A 317 -3.99 -21.83 9.57
C ALA A 317 -5.04 -20.94 8.88
N GLY A 318 -5.91 -20.29 9.66
CA GLY A 318 -6.86 -19.29 9.15
C GLY A 318 -6.15 -18.13 8.46
N ILE A 319 -5.15 -17.54 9.12
CA ILE A 319 -4.37 -16.42 8.58
C ILE A 319 -3.85 -16.71 7.16
N VAL A 320 -3.18 -17.87 6.98
CA VAL A 320 -2.54 -18.22 5.70
C VAL A 320 -3.53 -18.62 4.60
N SER A 321 -4.72 -19.11 4.96
CA SER A 321 -5.67 -19.67 3.99
C SER A 321 -6.88 -18.79 3.69
N THR A 322 -7.07 -17.70 4.44
CA THR A 322 -8.18 -16.77 4.26
C THR A 322 -7.74 -15.68 3.29
N PHE A 323 -8.48 -15.53 2.18
CA PHE A 323 -8.30 -14.45 1.24
C PHE A 323 -8.43 -13.11 1.98
N PHE A 324 -7.53 -12.16 1.74
CA PHE A 324 -7.49 -10.90 2.50
C PHE A 324 -8.84 -10.15 2.42
N GLY A 325 -9.50 -10.18 1.26
CA GLY A 325 -10.81 -9.55 1.04
C GLY A 325 -11.96 -10.30 1.73
N ASP A 326 -11.81 -11.59 2.02
CA ASP A 326 -12.79 -12.37 2.77
C ASP A 326 -12.56 -12.29 4.29
N ALA A 327 -11.36 -11.90 4.74
CA ALA A 327 -11.03 -11.76 6.15
C ALA A 327 -12.05 -10.90 6.93
N PRO A 328 -12.48 -9.71 6.45
CA PRO A 328 -13.46 -8.89 7.17
C PRO A 328 -14.86 -9.51 7.28
N ASN A 329 -15.20 -10.56 6.53
CA ASN A 329 -16.54 -11.17 6.57
C ASN A 329 -16.96 -11.59 7.99
N GLY A 330 -16.00 -12.00 8.82
CA GLY A 330 -16.26 -12.38 10.20
C GLY A 330 -16.79 -11.25 11.08
N MET A 331 -16.57 -9.98 10.71
CA MET A 331 -17.15 -8.81 11.40
C MET A 331 -18.66 -8.70 11.13
N PHE A 332 -19.13 -9.16 9.97
CA PHE A 332 -20.51 -8.98 9.50
C PHE A 332 -21.39 -10.23 9.67
N GLU A 333 -20.89 -11.27 10.36
CA GLU A 333 -21.71 -12.42 10.75
C GLU A 333 -22.57 -12.08 11.99
N ASP A 334 -23.70 -12.75 12.21
CA ASP A 334 -24.58 -12.57 13.38
C ASP A 334 -24.60 -13.86 14.25
N PRO A 335 -23.95 -13.86 15.43
CA PRO A 335 -23.08 -12.80 15.97
C PRO A 335 -21.72 -12.71 15.25
N PRO A 336 -20.98 -11.60 15.38
CA PRO A 336 -19.64 -11.46 14.80
C PRO A 336 -18.72 -12.60 15.27
N ARG A 337 -17.93 -13.13 14.34
CA ARG A 337 -16.94 -14.18 14.64
C ARG A 337 -15.56 -13.62 14.91
N CYS A 338 -15.29 -12.41 14.44
CA CYS A 338 -14.16 -11.59 14.84
C CYS A 338 -14.50 -10.11 14.75
N TRP A 339 -13.76 -9.27 15.47
CA TRP A 339 -14.21 -7.91 15.79
C TRP A 339 -13.32 -6.79 15.24
N LEU A 340 -12.04 -7.07 15.00
CA LEU A 340 -11.04 -6.09 14.61
C LEU A 340 -10.34 -6.55 13.33
N HIS A 341 -10.22 -5.66 12.34
CA HIS A 341 -9.52 -5.93 11.09
C HIS A 341 -8.57 -4.79 10.74
N LYS A 342 -7.26 -5.02 10.71
CA LYS A 342 -6.28 -4.02 10.22
C LYS A 342 -6.16 -4.14 8.71
N GLN A 343 -6.50 -3.07 7.99
CA GLN A 343 -6.29 -2.96 6.55
C GLN A 343 -6.47 -1.51 6.07
N GLY A 344 -5.92 -1.17 4.91
CA GLY A 344 -6.19 0.11 4.27
C GLY A 344 -7.62 0.28 3.78
N ASN A 345 -8.00 1.52 3.52
CA ASN A 345 -9.39 1.88 3.25
C ASN A 345 -10.02 1.29 1.99
N PHE A 346 -9.22 0.82 1.03
CA PHE A 346 -9.75 0.04 -0.11
C PHE A 346 -10.50 -1.23 0.32
N ILE A 347 -10.29 -1.73 1.55
CA ILE A 347 -10.98 -2.93 2.04
C ILE A 347 -12.50 -2.78 2.05
N THR A 348 -13.02 -1.55 2.07
CA THR A 348 -14.45 -1.28 2.03
C THR A 348 -15.10 -1.79 0.74
N SER A 349 -14.35 -1.93 -0.37
CA SER A 349 -14.83 -2.60 -1.60
C SER A 349 -15.17 -4.08 -1.40
N PHE A 350 -14.68 -4.70 -0.32
CA PHE A 350 -14.90 -6.11 0.00
C PHE A 350 -15.98 -6.32 1.08
N PHE A 351 -16.51 -5.24 1.65
CA PHE A 351 -17.58 -5.35 2.64
C PHE A 351 -18.90 -5.75 1.98
N PRO A 352 -19.85 -6.35 2.74
CA PRO A 352 -21.14 -6.75 2.19
C PRO A 352 -21.85 -5.59 1.47
N ALA A 353 -22.44 -5.90 0.33
CA ALA A 353 -23.20 -4.90 -0.42
C ALA A 353 -24.32 -4.31 0.44
N GLY A 354 -24.36 -2.98 0.54
CA GLY A 354 -25.33 -2.25 1.35
C GLY A 354 -24.92 -2.04 2.81
N ALA A 355 -23.73 -2.47 3.23
CA ALA A 355 -23.19 -2.07 4.53
C ALA A 355 -23.07 -0.54 4.62
N GLU A 356 -23.62 0.03 5.69
CA GLU A 356 -23.68 1.47 5.91
C GLU A 356 -22.51 1.94 6.80
N ALA A 357 -21.64 2.79 6.22
CA ALA A 357 -20.52 3.40 6.94
C ALA A 357 -21.01 4.24 8.15
N GLY A 358 -20.34 4.10 9.29
CA GLY A 358 -20.70 4.77 10.55
C GLY A 358 -21.93 4.16 11.26
N VAL A 359 -22.51 3.09 10.70
CA VAL A 359 -23.62 2.33 11.29
C VAL A 359 -23.22 0.86 11.46
N ASP A 360 -23.00 0.15 10.36
CA ASP A 360 -22.65 -1.27 10.35
C ASP A 360 -21.16 -1.48 10.59
N TYR A 361 -20.33 -0.53 10.14
CA TYR A 361 -18.90 -0.54 10.37
C TYR A 361 -18.38 0.87 10.60
N ASP A 362 -17.26 0.95 11.30
CA ASP A 362 -16.48 2.17 11.44
C ASP A 362 -15.01 1.77 11.64
N PHE A 363 -14.14 2.75 11.84
CA PHE A 363 -12.72 2.52 12.02
C PHE A 363 -12.16 3.33 13.18
N PHE A 364 -10.97 2.94 13.63
CA PHE A 364 -10.11 3.79 14.43
C PHE A 364 -8.68 3.75 13.90
N TYR A 365 -7.93 4.82 14.17
CA TYR A 365 -6.52 4.89 13.83
C TYR A 365 -5.72 3.86 14.65
N LEU A 366 -4.86 3.09 13.98
CA LEU A 366 -3.99 2.10 14.64
C LEU A 366 -3.11 2.78 15.71
N PRO A 367 -3.33 2.54 17.01
CA PRO A 367 -2.72 3.32 18.07
C PRO A 367 -1.18 3.27 18.08
N PRO A 368 -0.49 4.30 18.62
CA PRO A 368 0.95 4.27 18.78
C PRO A 368 1.39 3.16 19.75
N ILE A 369 2.51 2.50 19.46
CA ILE A 369 3.15 1.51 20.36
C ILE A 369 4.10 2.21 21.31
N ASP A 370 4.99 3.05 20.76
CA ASP A 370 5.85 3.93 21.54
C ASP A 370 5.56 5.39 21.15
N GLU A 371 5.07 6.16 22.13
CA GLU A 371 4.66 7.56 21.95
C GLU A 371 5.78 8.44 21.40
N GLN A 372 7.06 8.05 21.56
CA GLN A 372 8.19 8.83 21.05
C GLN A 372 8.20 8.93 19.52
N TYR A 373 7.56 7.98 18.81
CA TYR A 373 7.47 7.97 17.35
C TYR A 373 6.20 8.64 16.81
N GLY A 374 5.37 9.20 17.70
CA GLY A 374 4.22 10.02 17.32
C GLY A 374 3.05 9.22 16.75
N LYS A 375 2.35 9.81 15.77
CA LYS A 375 1.19 9.23 15.06
C LYS A 375 1.50 9.11 13.56
N PRO A 376 2.33 8.13 13.14
CA PRO A 376 2.67 7.92 11.74
C PRO A 376 1.51 7.32 10.96
N PHE A 377 1.31 7.78 9.72
CA PHE A 377 0.39 7.16 8.78
C PHE A 377 1.16 6.41 7.70
N LEU A 378 0.84 5.12 7.54
CA LEU A 378 1.26 4.33 6.39
C LEU A 378 0.28 4.55 5.24
N VAL A 379 0.80 4.69 4.03
CA VAL A 379 -0.01 4.74 2.82
C VAL A 379 0.50 3.81 1.73
N ALA A 380 -0.37 3.48 0.79
CA ALA A 380 0.05 2.99 -0.53
C ALA A 380 -0.72 3.77 -1.60
N GLY A 381 -0.37 3.60 -2.86
CA GLY A 381 -1.09 4.27 -3.94
C GLY A 381 -0.78 3.69 -5.30
N ASP A 382 -1.51 4.18 -6.29
CA ASP A 382 -1.52 3.64 -7.65
C ASP A 382 -0.77 4.59 -8.58
N LEU A 383 0.42 4.18 -9.00
CA LEU A 383 1.29 4.90 -9.91
C LEU A 383 0.98 4.50 -11.35
N MET A 384 0.34 5.40 -12.09
CA MET A 384 0.06 5.20 -13.51
C MET A 384 1.34 5.46 -14.31
N ALA A 385 1.85 4.43 -14.98
CA ALA A 385 3.06 4.49 -15.81
C ALA A 385 2.73 4.29 -17.29
N ALA A 386 3.24 5.17 -18.15
CA ALA A 386 3.05 5.07 -19.60
C ALA A 386 4.12 4.16 -20.23
N PHE A 387 3.69 3.20 -21.04
CA PHE A 387 4.55 2.31 -21.84
C PHE A 387 4.49 2.65 -23.34
N SER A 388 3.60 3.58 -23.71
CA SER A 388 3.38 4.06 -25.07
C SER A 388 3.52 5.58 -25.13
N ASP A 389 4.18 6.10 -26.18
CA ASP A 389 4.43 7.53 -26.39
C ASP A 389 3.32 8.20 -27.24
N SER A 390 2.16 7.54 -27.38
CA SER A 390 1.04 8.05 -28.17
C SER A 390 0.41 9.31 -27.54
N ASP A 391 -0.22 10.14 -28.38
CA ASP A 391 -0.84 11.39 -27.92
C ASP A 391 -2.06 11.12 -27.03
N GLU A 392 -2.83 10.06 -27.35
CA GLU A 392 -3.97 9.59 -26.57
C GLU A 392 -3.54 9.02 -25.21
N THR A 393 -2.43 8.28 -25.14
CA THR A 393 -1.86 7.82 -23.85
C THR A 393 -1.48 9.00 -22.97
N LYS A 394 -0.82 10.02 -23.53
CA LYS A 394 -0.44 11.23 -22.79
C LYS A 394 -1.65 12.01 -22.29
N ALA A 395 -2.73 12.04 -23.06
CA ALA A 395 -3.99 12.67 -22.62
C ALA A 395 -4.59 11.93 -21.40
N VAL A 396 -4.59 10.61 -21.42
CA VAL A 396 -5.06 9.79 -20.28
C VAL A 396 -4.16 9.98 -19.05
N MET A 397 -2.84 10.03 -19.24
CA MET A 397 -1.88 10.32 -18.16
C MET A 397 -2.09 11.72 -17.56
N GLU A 398 -2.34 12.73 -18.39
CA GLU A 398 -2.71 14.06 -17.91
C GLU A 398 -4.00 14.02 -17.09
N PHE A 399 -5.02 13.28 -17.52
CA PHE A 399 -6.27 13.13 -16.78
C PHE A 399 -6.08 12.48 -15.41
N PHE A 400 -5.34 11.35 -15.33
CA PHE A 400 -5.08 10.68 -14.05
C PHE A 400 -4.27 11.49 -13.06
N SER A 401 -3.59 12.55 -13.53
CA SER A 401 -2.88 13.48 -12.65
C SER A 401 -3.73 14.62 -12.08
N THR A 402 -5.05 14.57 -12.23
CA THR A 402 -5.97 15.60 -11.74
C THR A 402 -6.92 15.07 -10.68
N GLY A 403 -7.43 15.95 -9.82
CA GLY A 403 -8.47 15.61 -8.86
C GLY A 403 -9.75 15.10 -9.52
N GLU A 404 -10.13 15.65 -10.68
CA GLU A 404 -11.28 15.18 -11.45
C GLU A 404 -11.09 13.72 -11.90
N GLY A 405 -9.85 13.31 -12.20
CA GLY A 405 -9.49 11.94 -12.56
C GLY A 405 -9.77 10.91 -11.47
N VAL A 406 -9.79 11.30 -10.19
CA VAL A 406 -10.07 10.41 -9.06
C VAL A 406 -11.45 10.64 -8.43
N LYS A 407 -12.14 11.74 -8.77
CA LYS A 407 -13.39 12.18 -8.14
C LYS A 407 -14.47 11.09 -8.10
N GLY A 408 -14.67 10.38 -9.21
CA GLY A 408 -15.65 9.29 -9.27
C GLY A 408 -15.35 8.17 -8.26
N TRP A 409 -14.07 7.90 -7.99
CA TRP A 409 -13.66 6.91 -7.00
C TRP A 409 -13.83 7.43 -5.56
N LEU A 410 -13.51 8.71 -5.30
CA LEU A 410 -13.73 9.31 -3.97
C LEU A 410 -15.21 9.28 -3.58
N GLN A 411 -16.11 9.45 -4.54
CA GLN A 411 -17.56 9.33 -4.33
C GLN A 411 -18.01 7.90 -4.04
N ALA A 412 -17.32 6.90 -4.61
CA ALA A 412 -17.61 5.48 -4.41
C ALA A 412 -16.97 4.88 -3.14
N GLY A 413 -15.98 5.56 -2.55
CA GLY A 413 -15.24 5.09 -1.38
C GLY A 413 -14.14 4.08 -1.71
N GLY A 414 -13.24 3.86 -0.74
CA GLY A 414 -12.07 2.99 -0.87
C GLY A 414 -10.84 3.65 -1.53
N ALA A 415 -10.80 4.97 -1.63
CA ALA A 415 -9.69 5.73 -2.21
C ALA A 415 -9.57 7.14 -1.60
N LEU A 416 -8.34 7.65 -1.56
CA LEU A 416 -7.98 9.01 -1.17
C LEU A 416 -7.25 9.71 -2.34
N SER A 417 -7.30 11.04 -2.37
CA SER A 417 -6.70 11.83 -3.46
C SER A 417 -5.31 12.38 -3.12
N PRO A 418 -4.28 12.10 -3.92
CA PRO A 418 -2.97 12.75 -3.81
C PRO A 418 -2.97 14.18 -4.39
N HIS A 419 -4.06 14.57 -5.07
CA HIS A 419 -4.15 15.83 -5.82
C HIS A 419 -4.60 17.01 -4.96
N LYS A 420 -3.92 18.14 -5.12
CA LYS A 420 -4.17 19.42 -4.42
C LYS A 420 -5.50 20.08 -4.77
N ASP A 421 -6.05 19.78 -5.94
CA ASP A 421 -7.32 20.29 -6.43
C ASP A 421 -8.53 19.45 -5.98
N ALA A 422 -8.31 18.34 -5.28
CA ALA A 422 -9.38 17.53 -4.71
C ALA A 422 -10.04 18.18 -3.50
N GLN A 423 -11.36 18.03 -3.41
CA GLN A 423 -12.17 18.64 -2.35
C GLN A 423 -12.70 17.59 -1.36
N LEU A 424 -12.76 17.94 -0.07
CA LEU A 424 -13.21 17.04 1.00
C LEU A 424 -14.70 16.66 0.90
N ASP A 425 -15.52 17.43 0.18
CA ASP A 425 -16.93 17.13 -0.04
C ASP A 425 -17.16 16.16 -1.21
N TRP A 426 -16.11 15.77 -1.93
CA TRP A 426 -16.18 14.71 -2.95
C TRP A 426 -16.26 13.30 -2.35
N TYR A 427 -15.82 13.12 -1.10
CA TYR A 427 -15.93 11.84 -0.41
C TYR A 427 -17.41 11.50 -0.14
N GLY A 428 -17.82 10.31 -0.58
CA GLY A 428 -19.21 9.85 -0.56
C GLY A 428 -19.80 9.66 0.84
N ASP A 429 -18.96 9.45 1.84
CA ASP A 429 -19.35 9.24 3.24
C ASP A 429 -18.40 9.92 4.23
N ASP A 430 -18.84 10.04 5.48
CA ASP A 430 -18.09 10.69 6.55
C ASP A 430 -16.91 9.85 7.06
N VAL A 431 -16.92 8.52 6.84
CA VAL A 431 -15.84 7.61 7.25
C VAL A 431 -14.62 7.85 6.36
N GLU A 432 -14.78 7.80 5.03
CA GLU A 432 -13.70 8.09 4.06
C GLU A 432 -13.19 9.52 4.21
N ARG A 433 -14.09 10.50 4.42
CA ARG A 433 -13.71 11.88 4.72
C ARG A 433 -12.90 11.99 6.01
N GLY A 434 -13.25 11.23 7.05
CA GLY A 434 -12.52 11.16 8.30
C GLY A 434 -11.11 10.61 8.14
N ILE A 435 -10.95 9.57 7.31
CA ILE A 435 -9.63 9.01 6.97
C ILE A 435 -8.78 10.07 6.26
N ALA A 436 -9.35 10.76 5.25
CA ALA A 436 -8.66 11.82 4.53
C ALA A 436 -8.18 12.97 5.46
N GLN A 437 -8.94 13.29 6.51
CA GLN A 437 -8.56 14.27 7.52
C GLN A 437 -7.42 13.75 8.42
N LEU A 438 -7.50 12.50 8.88
CA LEU A 438 -6.46 11.91 9.72
C LEU A 438 -5.10 11.84 9.03
N VAL A 439 -5.09 11.53 7.73
CA VAL A 439 -3.85 11.56 6.93
C VAL A 439 -3.24 12.96 6.91
N GLN A 440 -4.06 14.02 6.80
CA GLN A 440 -3.59 15.41 6.85
C GLN A 440 -3.08 15.84 8.23
N GLU A 441 -3.54 15.20 9.30
CA GLU A 441 -3.15 15.48 10.68
C GLU A 441 -1.95 14.64 11.16
N ALA A 442 -1.49 13.67 10.36
CA ALA A 442 -0.43 12.75 10.73
C ALA A 442 0.88 13.46 11.07
N THR A 443 1.60 12.98 12.09
CA THR A 443 2.91 13.57 12.47
C THR A 443 4.02 13.18 11.49
N ALA A 444 3.82 12.07 10.80
CA ALA A 444 4.70 11.55 9.77
C ALA A 444 3.89 10.74 8.76
N PHE A 445 4.36 10.74 7.52
CA PHE A 445 3.76 10.05 6.39
C PHE A 445 4.83 9.17 5.75
N ARG A 446 4.54 7.89 5.55
CA ARG A 446 5.43 6.95 4.85
C ARG A 446 4.65 6.06 3.91
N PHE A 447 5.21 5.85 2.73
CA PHE A 447 4.70 4.86 1.80
C PHE A 447 5.03 3.46 2.31
N ASP A 448 4.21 2.51 1.87
CA ASP A 448 4.37 1.08 2.07
C ASP A 448 5.80 0.65 1.73
N GLY A 449 6.44 0.04 2.72
CA GLY A 449 7.84 -0.32 2.64
C GLY A 449 8.07 -1.39 1.58
N SER A 450 7.26 -2.45 1.59
CA SER A 450 7.35 -3.51 0.59
C SER A 450 7.13 -3.01 -0.83
N ASP A 451 6.21 -2.07 -1.05
CA ASP A 451 5.90 -1.53 -2.37
C ASP A 451 7.03 -0.64 -2.94
N LEU A 452 7.82 -0.01 -2.06
CA LEU A 452 9.01 0.77 -2.43
C LEU A 452 10.26 -0.08 -2.67
N MET A 453 10.34 -1.28 -2.11
CA MET A 453 11.48 -2.17 -2.29
C MET A 453 11.57 -2.68 -3.73
N PRO A 454 12.77 -3.10 -4.21
CA PRO A 454 12.89 -3.77 -5.50
C PRO A 454 11.88 -4.91 -5.61
N GLY A 455 11.26 -5.09 -6.78
CA GLY A 455 10.16 -6.05 -6.97
C GLY A 455 10.50 -7.49 -6.54
N GLU A 456 11.74 -7.92 -6.71
CA GLU A 456 12.20 -9.26 -6.27
C GLU A 456 12.26 -9.42 -4.74
N VAL A 457 12.29 -8.31 -4.02
CA VAL A 457 12.30 -8.27 -2.56
C VAL A 457 10.90 -7.99 -2.02
N GLY A 458 10.36 -6.80 -2.31
CA GLY A 458 9.08 -6.32 -1.79
C GLY A 458 7.94 -7.22 -2.20
N ALA A 459 7.70 -7.30 -3.51
CA ALA A 459 6.69 -8.17 -4.12
C ALA A 459 7.13 -9.64 -4.30
N GLY A 460 8.21 -10.05 -3.62
CA GLY A 460 8.85 -11.33 -3.82
C GLY A 460 9.22 -12.03 -2.52
N SER A 461 10.49 -11.93 -2.14
CA SER A 461 11.01 -12.65 -0.98
C SER A 461 10.35 -12.22 0.34
N PHE A 462 9.93 -10.96 0.49
CA PHE A 462 9.30 -10.46 1.69
C PHE A 462 7.91 -11.07 1.89
N TRP A 463 7.02 -11.00 0.90
CA TRP A 463 5.71 -11.67 0.93
C TRP A 463 5.83 -13.17 1.22
N LYS A 464 6.74 -13.85 0.52
CA LYS A 464 7.01 -15.28 0.73
C LYS A 464 7.54 -15.54 2.15
N GLY A 465 8.50 -14.76 2.62
CA GLY A 465 9.13 -14.93 3.93
C GLY A 465 8.11 -14.77 5.06
N MET A 466 7.21 -13.80 4.94
CA MET A 466 6.11 -13.63 5.91
C MET A 466 5.14 -14.82 5.87
N THR A 467 4.77 -15.29 4.69
CA THR A 467 3.90 -16.47 4.54
C THR A 467 4.53 -17.73 5.12
N ASP A 468 5.82 -17.96 4.89
CA ASP A 468 6.56 -19.09 5.43
C ASP A 468 6.68 -19.01 6.95
N TRP A 469 6.95 -17.81 7.48
CA TRP A 469 6.99 -17.59 8.93
C TRP A 469 5.64 -17.83 9.59
N VAL A 470 4.54 -17.30 9.04
CA VAL A 470 3.19 -17.44 9.59
C VAL A 470 2.66 -18.88 9.45
N SER A 471 2.94 -19.55 8.34
CA SER A 471 2.60 -20.98 8.18
C SER A 471 3.43 -21.91 9.08
N GLY A 472 4.58 -21.43 9.56
CA GLY A 472 5.55 -22.24 10.31
C GLY A 472 6.43 -23.12 9.43
N SER A 473 6.44 -22.87 8.11
CA SER A 473 7.34 -23.52 7.15
C SER A 473 8.80 -23.09 7.34
N ALA A 474 9.00 -21.87 7.86
CA ALA A 474 10.29 -21.36 8.32
C ALA A 474 10.15 -20.71 9.71
N ASP A 475 11.24 -20.70 10.49
CA ASP A 475 11.34 -19.82 11.66
C ASP A 475 11.65 -18.37 11.24
N LEU A 476 11.42 -17.43 12.16
CA LEU A 476 11.57 -16.00 11.88
C LEU A 476 12.99 -15.65 11.43
N ASP A 477 14.01 -16.18 12.10
CA ASP A 477 15.41 -15.91 11.77
C ASP A 477 15.78 -16.37 10.36
N THR A 478 15.26 -17.54 9.94
CA THR A 478 15.46 -18.08 8.60
C THR A 478 14.74 -17.22 7.56
N ALA A 479 13.47 -16.88 7.78
CA ALA A 479 12.70 -16.06 6.84
C ALA A 479 13.36 -14.70 6.60
N LEU A 480 13.76 -13.99 7.67
CA LEU A 480 14.42 -12.68 7.56
C LEU A 480 15.77 -12.74 6.84
N GLN A 481 16.56 -13.81 7.07
CA GLN A 481 17.84 -14.02 6.37
C GLN A 481 17.64 -14.33 4.88
N GLU A 482 16.59 -15.06 4.52
CA GLU A 482 16.26 -15.33 3.12
C GLU A 482 15.84 -14.05 2.38
N ILE A 483 15.11 -13.15 3.05
CA ILE A 483 14.77 -11.83 2.51
C ILE A 483 16.04 -11.01 2.29
N ASP A 484 16.92 -10.89 3.29
CA ASP A 484 18.20 -10.17 3.18
C ASP A 484 19.06 -10.68 2.00
N ALA A 485 19.05 -11.99 1.76
CA ALA A 485 19.82 -12.63 0.71
C ALA A 485 19.30 -12.32 -0.71
N SER A 486 18.05 -11.88 -0.84
CA SER A 486 17.40 -11.60 -2.13
C SER A 486 17.69 -10.21 -2.68
N TRP A 487 18.24 -9.29 -1.87
CA TRP A 487 18.46 -7.91 -2.29
C TRP A 487 19.43 -7.83 -3.48
N PRO A 488 19.03 -7.20 -4.60
CA PRO A 488 19.88 -7.14 -5.77
C PRO A 488 21.08 -6.21 -5.54
N ASP A 489 22.26 -6.63 -6.02
CA ASP A 489 23.50 -5.85 -5.87
C ASP A 489 23.40 -4.45 -6.52
N SER A 490 22.56 -4.30 -7.54
CA SER A 490 22.28 -3.02 -8.21
C SER A 490 21.39 -2.08 -7.40
N ALA A 491 20.58 -2.58 -6.46
CA ALA A 491 19.75 -1.74 -5.59
C ALA A 491 20.49 -1.24 -4.35
N ARG A 492 21.66 -1.83 -4.02
CA ARG A 492 22.49 -1.40 -2.88
C ARG A 492 23.36 -0.15 -3.18
N THR A 493 23.10 0.56 -4.28
CA THR A 493 24.01 1.62 -4.78
C THR A 493 23.67 3.04 -4.34
N GLY A 494 22.69 3.24 -3.46
CA GLY A 494 22.36 4.55 -2.88
C GLY A 494 20.85 4.79 -2.78
N PRO A 495 20.42 5.94 -2.21
CA PRO A 495 19.02 6.29 -2.09
C PRO A 495 18.34 6.41 -3.45
N SER A 496 17.03 6.18 -3.49
CA SER A 496 16.21 6.46 -4.68
C SER A 496 16.40 7.92 -5.12
N PRO A 497 16.48 8.19 -6.44
CA PRO A 497 16.58 9.55 -6.93
C PRO A 497 15.33 10.35 -6.58
N THR A 498 15.48 11.67 -6.51
CA THR A 498 14.42 12.62 -6.16
C THR A 498 14.29 13.68 -7.25
N LEU A 499 13.33 14.61 -7.10
CA LEU A 499 13.23 15.80 -7.97
C LEU A 499 14.56 16.59 -8.03
N GLN A 500 15.35 16.59 -6.95
CA GLN A 500 16.65 17.27 -6.93
C GLN A 500 17.62 16.67 -7.95
N ASP A 501 17.60 15.36 -8.13
CA ASP A 501 18.47 14.63 -9.07
C ASP A 501 18.08 14.85 -10.53
N LEU A 502 16.82 15.26 -10.77
CA LEU A 502 16.34 15.74 -12.07
C LEU A 502 16.77 17.20 -12.36
N GLY A 503 17.53 17.83 -11.47
CA GLY A 503 17.92 19.23 -11.57
C GLY A 503 16.78 20.20 -11.25
N VAL A 504 15.69 19.70 -10.66
CA VAL A 504 14.53 20.50 -10.26
C VAL A 504 14.74 20.96 -8.83
N VAL A 505 15.09 22.24 -8.66
CA VAL A 505 15.25 22.84 -7.33
C VAL A 505 13.86 23.03 -6.70
N SER A 506 13.73 22.73 -5.41
CA SER A 506 12.52 23.01 -4.64
C SER A 506 12.12 24.49 -4.74
N ALA A 507 10.83 24.76 -4.93
CA ALA A 507 10.29 26.13 -4.94
C ALA A 507 10.47 26.86 -3.59
N ALA A 508 10.81 26.14 -2.51
CA ALA A 508 11.12 26.73 -1.21
C ALA A 508 12.50 27.43 -1.14
N GLY A 509 13.35 27.31 -2.16
CA GLY A 509 14.71 27.85 -2.20
C GLY A 509 14.84 29.34 -2.57
N GLY A 510 13.97 30.20 -2.03
CA GLY A 510 14.08 31.65 -2.15
C GLY A 510 14.84 32.26 -0.97
N ALA A 511 16.16 32.32 -1.09
CA ALA A 511 17.14 32.95 -0.18
C ALA A 511 17.62 32.12 1.02
N ASP A 512 18.74 31.43 0.83
CA ASP A 512 19.80 31.45 1.85
C ASP A 512 21.18 31.65 1.20
N ALA A 513 21.58 32.91 1.12
CA ALA A 513 22.89 33.33 0.64
C ALA A 513 23.94 33.27 1.78
N SER A 514 23.98 32.14 2.51
CA SER A 514 24.92 31.94 3.62
C SER A 514 25.86 30.74 3.44
N ASP A 515 25.55 29.78 2.57
CA ASP A 515 26.42 28.59 2.40
C ASP A 515 27.55 28.78 1.37
N GLU A 516 27.40 29.66 0.38
CA GLU A 516 28.52 30.02 -0.52
C GLU A 516 29.59 30.89 0.17
N ALA A 517 29.29 31.49 1.33
CA ALA A 517 30.25 32.32 2.07
C ALA A 517 31.11 31.53 3.06
N MET A 518 30.74 30.28 3.38
CA MET A 518 31.46 29.43 4.33
C MET A 518 32.50 28.52 3.65
N ALA A 519 32.39 28.27 2.34
CA ALA A 519 33.32 27.43 1.59
C ALA A 519 34.63 28.13 1.16
N GLU A 520 34.69 29.47 1.17
CA GLU A 520 35.93 30.21 0.84
C GLU A 520 36.81 30.56 2.05
N ALA A 521 36.40 30.22 3.28
CA ALA A 521 37.13 30.59 4.50
C ALA A 521 38.04 29.49 5.09
N GLU A 522 37.95 28.24 4.62
CA GLU A 522 38.74 27.10 5.17
C GLU A 522 39.93 26.67 4.31
N ALA A 523 40.35 27.48 3.34
CA ALA A 523 41.44 27.14 2.41
C ALA A 523 42.69 28.02 2.54
N THR A 524 43.07 28.48 3.75
CA THR A 524 44.45 28.95 4.01
C THR A 524 44.77 28.94 5.50
N GLU A 525 45.54 27.97 5.99
CA GLU A 525 46.68 28.22 6.89
C GLU A 525 47.53 26.96 7.11
N GLU A 526 48.80 27.04 6.70
CA GLU A 526 49.88 26.08 6.96
C GLU A 526 50.61 26.48 8.26
N PRO A 527 51.21 25.58 9.07
CA PRO A 527 51.67 25.91 10.42
C PRO A 527 53.18 26.23 10.50
N ALA A 528 53.57 27.15 11.39
CA ALA A 528 54.98 27.27 11.84
C ALA A 528 55.14 27.88 13.26
N ALA A 529 55.53 27.01 14.20
CA ALA A 529 56.56 27.10 15.25
C ALA A 529 56.81 28.36 16.14
N GLU A 530 56.86 28.05 17.46
CA GLU A 530 57.75 28.51 18.56
C GLU A 530 57.93 30.01 18.90
N GLU A 531 57.67 30.42 20.17
CA GLU A 531 58.70 30.59 21.24
C GLU A 531 58.15 31.28 22.53
N GLU A 532 58.50 30.68 23.68
CA GLU A 532 58.67 31.14 25.08
C GLU A 532 57.75 32.14 25.86
N ALA A 533 57.28 31.60 27.01
CA ALA A 533 57.47 32.05 28.41
C ALA A 533 56.80 33.33 28.97
N ALA A 534 55.94 33.14 29.99
CA ALA A 534 56.25 33.42 31.41
C ALA A 534 54.99 33.54 32.31
N MET A 535 54.92 32.71 33.36
CA MET A 535 54.17 32.93 34.62
C MET A 535 55.00 33.88 35.55
N PRO A 536 54.51 34.47 36.68
CA PRO A 536 53.61 33.83 37.67
C PRO A 536 52.72 34.72 38.62
N ALA A 537 52.04 34.01 39.55
CA ALA A 537 51.54 34.39 40.89
C ALA A 537 50.21 35.21 40.98
N GLY A 538 49.28 34.98 41.92
CA GLY A 538 49.18 34.11 43.09
C GLY A 538 48.15 34.65 44.10
N SER A 539 47.61 33.77 44.97
CA SER A 539 46.88 34.02 46.25
C SER A 539 45.45 34.61 46.19
N GLU A 540 44.50 34.38 47.12
CA GLU A 540 44.15 33.39 48.15
C GLU A 540 42.83 33.90 48.80
N GLY A 541 41.95 32.99 49.25
CA GLY A 541 40.89 33.21 50.28
C GLY A 541 39.62 33.97 49.83
N GLY A 542 38.38 33.56 50.10
CA GLY A 542 37.80 32.76 51.19
C GLY A 542 36.86 33.64 52.03
N TYR A 543 35.57 33.28 52.20
CA TYR A 543 34.56 33.64 53.24
C TYR A 543 33.15 33.32 52.67
N LEU A 544 32.44 32.23 53.00
CA LEU A 544 31.66 31.87 54.22
C LEU A 544 30.55 32.85 54.68
N ASP A 545 29.31 32.45 54.35
CA ASP A 545 28.24 32.03 55.29
C ASP A 545 27.08 32.99 55.71
N ARG A 546 25.87 32.38 55.73
CA ARG A 546 24.67 32.58 56.60
C ARG A 546 23.57 33.65 56.36
N ALA A 547 22.39 33.10 56.01
CA ALA A 547 21.18 32.94 56.84
C ALA A 547 20.04 33.99 56.91
N LEU A 548 18.85 33.50 56.52
CA LEU A 548 17.52 33.47 57.19
C LEU A 548 16.72 34.74 57.59
N ALA A 549 15.42 34.64 57.22
CA ALA A 549 14.17 34.96 57.96
C ALA A 549 13.36 36.22 57.58
N GLY A 550 12.04 36.02 57.39
CA GLY A 550 11.02 37.08 57.54
C GLY A 550 9.70 36.86 56.78
N GLU A 551 8.73 36.17 57.39
CA GLU A 551 7.29 36.14 57.05
C GLU A 551 6.58 37.49 57.29
N PHE A 552 5.52 37.83 56.51
CA PHE A 552 4.09 37.91 56.93
C PHE A 552 3.17 38.76 56.01
N ALA A 553 1.92 38.27 55.89
CA ALA A 553 0.65 38.92 55.47
C ALA A 553 0.48 39.27 53.97
N GLY A 554 -0.57 38.87 53.24
CA GLY A 554 -1.91 38.37 53.60
C GLY A 554 -2.98 39.34 53.08
N THR A 555 -3.74 38.99 52.04
CA THR A 555 -5.13 39.44 51.79
C THR A 555 -5.80 38.54 50.74
N THR A 556 -6.91 37.95 51.14
CA THR A 556 -7.87 37.14 50.37
C THR A 556 -8.96 38.03 49.78
N VAL A 557 -9.39 37.82 48.52
CA VAL A 557 -10.80 38.02 48.09
C VAL A 557 -11.21 37.01 47.00
N THR A 558 -12.10 36.12 47.44
CA THR A 558 -13.20 35.32 46.85
C THR A 558 -13.67 35.45 45.38
N MET A 559 -13.76 34.27 44.75
CA MET A 559 -14.75 33.66 43.83
C MET A 559 -15.98 34.44 43.29
N MET A 560 -16.29 34.21 42.01
CA MET A 560 -17.63 33.84 41.50
C MET A 560 -17.53 32.94 40.26
N GLY A 561 -18.26 31.82 40.27
CA GLY A 561 -18.44 30.86 39.17
C GLY A 561 -19.71 31.13 38.33
N PRO A 562 -20.31 30.11 37.70
CA PRO A 562 -20.56 30.11 36.25
C PRO A 562 -22.03 30.27 35.85
N PHE A 563 -22.26 30.53 34.55
CA PHE A 563 -23.58 30.44 33.92
C PHE A 563 -23.64 29.22 33.00
N THR A 564 -24.77 28.55 33.17
CA THR A 564 -25.39 27.39 32.51
C THR A 564 -25.32 27.34 31.01
#